data_AF-A0A137QLU5-F1
#
_entry.id   AF-A0A137QLU5-F1
#
_cell.length_a   1.000
_cell.length_b   1.000
_cell.length_c   1.000
_cell.angle_alpha   90.00
_cell.angle_beta   90.00
_cell.angle_gamma   90.00
#
_symmetry.space_group_name_H-M   'P 1'
#
loop_
_entity.id
_entity.type
_entity.pdbx_description
1 polymer ?
#
loop_
_entity_poly.entity_id
_entity_poly.type
_entity_poly.pdbx_seq_one_letter_code
_entity_poly.pdbx_strand_id
1 'polypeptide(L)'
;MEENSAWFPIQTRSYILSFQFSEWYPRFAKQTIKSTIIRPVPAGFQEYLTSDGIFVPEGSEDDPPESHLFEGSDSESDDGREAKITWSDANSDFRVKHWAFPDLDNRIRQCIDEYEGVFPKLNFSSPKDAYWVLFNANPLRCTSPSDVYILLKSSNFATHDTDPTNVFSGCVNLEPGEEEPHYELELVLRKWYSIERNREVRCFVRNRRLIGISQRDMNHYEFLTEDLTREKIVDSVTMFWETEIKDTWAGNDYVFDFLLTRDLTRGHIIDFNPYSSRTDSLLFSYKELHCLAEDLESKLEFRVIPSADHPAASSNIPVFQHNMVPLEALSLSSGRTVDEFAEVLKEQIHENMQNGTSDSDS
;
A
#
# COMPACT_ATOMS: atom_id res chain seq x y z
N MET A 1 1.75 4.90 -30.24
CA MET A 1 1.43 5.80 -29.10
C MET A 1 0.05 6.45 -29.24
N GLU A 2 -0.48 6.66 -30.45
CA GLU A 2 -1.83 7.21 -30.65
C GLU A 2 -2.98 6.25 -30.28
N GLU A 3 -2.83 4.93 -30.44
CA GLU A 3 -3.90 3.95 -30.10
C GLU A 3 -4.27 3.93 -28.60
N ASN A 4 -3.33 4.20 -27.70
CA ASN A 4 -3.60 4.19 -26.25
C ASN A 4 -4.49 5.35 -25.81
N SER A 5 -4.52 6.46 -26.55
CA SER A 5 -5.31 7.63 -26.17
C SER A 5 -6.83 7.39 -26.26
N ALA A 6 -7.27 6.43 -27.08
CA ALA A 6 -8.69 6.12 -27.23
C ALA A 6 -9.24 5.25 -26.08
N TRP A 7 -8.38 4.47 -25.42
CA TRP A 7 -8.81 3.49 -24.42
C TRP A 7 -9.14 4.10 -23.07
N PHE A 8 -8.46 5.20 -22.72
CA PHE A 8 -8.58 5.84 -21.42
C PHE A 8 -9.40 7.13 -21.50
N PRO A 9 -10.19 7.46 -20.46
CA PRO A 9 -10.75 8.80 -20.34
C PRO A 9 -9.65 9.84 -20.18
N ILE A 10 -9.98 11.10 -20.46
CA ILE A 10 -9.07 12.23 -20.23
C ILE A 10 -8.72 12.27 -18.74
N GLN A 11 -7.43 12.12 -18.43
CA GLN A 11 -6.93 12.14 -17.06
C GLN A 11 -6.65 13.60 -16.66
N THR A 12 -7.64 14.28 -16.07
CA THR A 12 -7.41 15.59 -15.44
C THR A 12 -6.94 15.40 -14.00
N ARG A 13 -6.30 16.43 -13.42
CA ARG A 13 -5.92 16.39 -12.00
C ARG A 13 -7.14 16.20 -11.09
N SER A 14 -8.25 16.89 -11.37
CA SER A 14 -9.51 16.72 -10.64
C SER A 14 -10.09 15.31 -10.76
N TYR A 15 -9.93 14.66 -11.92
CA TYR A 15 -10.31 13.26 -12.08
C TYR A 15 -9.49 12.36 -11.15
N ILE A 16 -8.16 12.50 -11.11
CA ILE A 16 -7.31 11.73 -10.20
C ILE A 16 -7.67 12.01 -8.73
N LEU A 17 -7.89 13.27 -8.37
CA LEU A 17 -8.27 13.66 -7.01
C LEU A 17 -9.58 13.01 -6.54
N SER A 18 -10.53 12.73 -7.44
CA SER A 18 -11.79 12.07 -7.07
C SER A 18 -11.59 10.66 -6.48
N PHE A 19 -10.42 10.05 -6.69
CA PHE A 19 -10.03 8.74 -6.15
C PHE A 19 -9.30 8.82 -4.81
N GLN A 20 -9.05 10.02 -4.27
CA GLN A 20 -8.49 10.17 -2.93
C GLN A 20 -9.40 9.53 -1.90
N PHE A 21 -8.82 8.90 -0.89
CA PHE A 21 -9.58 8.21 0.14
C PHE A 21 -10.59 9.16 0.82
N SER A 22 -10.19 10.40 1.13
CA SER A 22 -11.10 11.41 1.68
C SER A 22 -12.25 11.84 0.77
N GLU A 23 -12.13 11.69 -0.55
CA GLU A 23 -13.19 12.05 -1.49
C GLU A 23 -14.29 10.98 -1.58
N TRP A 24 -13.90 9.70 -1.55
CA TRP A 24 -14.86 8.61 -1.71
C TRP A 24 -15.33 8.03 -0.38
N TYR A 25 -14.48 7.95 0.65
CA TYR A 25 -14.81 7.29 1.90
C TYR A 25 -16.08 7.83 2.57
N PRO A 26 -16.31 9.16 2.69
CA PRO A 26 -17.54 9.68 3.31
C PRO A 26 -18.82 9.24 2.59
N ARG A 27 -18.76 9.04 1.27
CA ARG A 27 -19.91 8.59 0.46
C ARG A 27 -20.20 7.10 0.65
N PHE A 28 -19.18 6.32 0.94
CA PHE A 28 -19.24 4.85 1.02
C PHE A 28 -18.92 4.28 2.41
N ALA A 29 -18.97 5.10 3.46
CA ALA A 29 -18.52 4.71 4.81
C ALA A 29 -19.27 3.50 5.39
N LYS A 30 -20.51 3.22 4.93
CA LYS A 30 -21.31 2.05 5.33
C LYS A 30 -20.98 0.80 4.50
N GLN A 31 -20.41 1.00 3.33
CA GLN A 31 -20.14 -0.01 2.31
C GLN A 31 -18.68 -0.46 2.29
N THR A 32 -17.80 0.13 3.11
CA THR A 32 -16.38 -0.17 3.19
C THR A 32 -15.93 -0.47 4.63
N ILE A 33 -14.68 -0.85 4.80
CA ILE A 33 -14.05 -1.07 6.11
C ILE A 33 -13.93 0.26 6.85
N LYS A 34 -14.32 0.28 8.14
CA LYS A 34 -14.17 1.45 9.01
C LYS A 34 -12.74 1.99 8.96
N SER A 35 -12.60 3.28 8.75
CA SER A 35 -11.31 3.93 8.52
C SER A 35 -11.33 5.34 9.11
N THR A 36 -10.20 5.75 9.69
CA THR A 36 -10.01 7.10 10.20
C THR A 36 -9.05 7.85 9.28
N ILE A 37 -9.45 9.04 8.84
CA ILE A 37 -8.63 9.91 8.00
C ILE A 37 -7.96 10.95 8.88
N ILE A 38 -6.64 11.01 8.81
CA ILE A 38 -5.81 12.01 9.48
C ILE A 38 -5.32 13.03 8.45
N ARG A 39 -6.02 14.17 8.43
CA ARG A 39 -5.74 15.33 7.59
C ARG A 39 -6.04 16.63 8.36
N PRO A 40 -5.20 17.67 8.30
CA PRO A 40 -3.86 17.68 7.70
C PRO A 40 -2.91 16.72 8.42
N VAL A 41 -1.89 16.22 7.71
CA VAL A 41 -0.74 15.54 8.33
C VAL A 41 0.21 16.58 8.96
N PRO A 42 1.01 16.22 9.99
CA PRO A 42 1.94 17.16 10.62
C PRO A 42 2.97 17.74 9.63
N ALA A 43 3.43 18.96 9.91
CA ALA A 43 4.52 19.57 9.17
C ALA A 43 5.77 18.68 9.25
N GLY A 44 6.45 18.50 8.12
CA GLY A 44 7.62 17.62 8.03
C GLY A 44 7.30 16.14 7.89
N PHE A 45 6.03 15.70 7.99
CA PHE A 45 5.69 14.28 7.80
C PHE A 45 6.01 13.79 6.38
N GLN A 46 5.75 14.60 5.36
CA GLN A 46 6.14 14.31 3.97
C GLN A 46 7.66 14.19 3.85
N GLU A 47 8.39 15.16 4.39
CA GLU A 47 9.86 15.17 4.35
C GLU A 47 10.45 13.96 5.10
N TYR A 48 9.84 13.57 6.23
CA TYR A 48 10.16 12.36 6.98
C TYR A 48 9.97 11.11 6.12
N LEU A 49 8.85 10.95 5.43
CA LEU A 49 8.62 9.77 4.59
C LEU A 49 9.67 9.68 3.48
N THR A 50 10.02 10.81 2.85
CA THR A 50 10.97 10.89 1.74
C THR A 50 12.44 10.89 2.15
N SER A 51 12.78 11.00 3.43
CA SER A 51 14.17 11.02 3.88
C SER A 51 14.83 9.65 3.74
N ASP A 52 16.14 9.62 3.55
CA ASP A 52 16.88 8.35 3.46
C ASP A 52 16.97 7.62 4.81
N GLY A 53 17.08 6.29 4.77
CA GLY A 53 17.26 5.41 5.95
C GLY A 53 15.95 5.06 6.65
N ILE A 54 15.88 3.92 7.34
CA ILE A 54 14.68 3.50 8.10
C ILE A 54 14.90 3.86 9.56
N PHE A 55 14.22 4.91 10.02
CA PHE A 55 14.22 5.32 11.42
C PHE A 55 12.81 5.71 11.84
N VAL A 56 12.49 5.54 13.12
CA VAL A 56 11.18 5.86 13.69
C VAL A 56 11.23 7.20 14.42
N PRO A 57 10.13 8.00 14.43
CA PRO A 57 10.05 9.23 15.21
C PRO A 57 10.19 8.97 16.71
N GLU A 58 10.76 9.93 17.44
CA GLU A 58 10.87 9.86 18.89
C GLU A 58 9.48 9.83 19.54
N GLY A 59 9.26 8.90 20.47
CA GLY A 59 7.97 8.70 21.15
C GLY A 59 6.97 7.84 20.39
N SER A 60 7.35 7.24 19.25
CA SER A 60 6.49 6.31 18.50
C SER A 60 6.51 4.88 19.04
N GLU A 61 7.56 4.50 19.78
CA GLU A 61 7.64 3.23 20.48
C GLU A 61 6.71 3.27 21.70
N ASP A 62 5.94 2.21 21.91
CA ASP A 62 5.24 2.03 23.17
C ASP A 62 6.28 1.57 24.20
N ASP A 63 6.31 2.20 25.38
CA ASP A 63 7.17 1.76 26.48
C ASP A 63 7.01 0.24 26.63
N PRO A 64 8.10 -0.54 26.64
CA PRO A 64 7.97 -1.99 26.76
C PRO A 64 7.17 -2.29 28.03
N PRO A 65 6.16 -3.19 27.99
CA PRO A 65 5.49 -3.61 29.21
C PRO A 65 6.57 -4.09 30.17
N GLU A 66 6.62 -3.54 31.38
CA GLU A 66 7.56 -3.91 32.44
C GLU A 66 7.62 -5.43 32.54
N SER A 67 8.62 -6.02 31.88
CA SER A 67 8.86 -7.44 31.97
C SER A 67 9.42 -7.64 33.37
N HIS A 68 8.64 -8.35 34.18
CA HIS A 68 9.05 -8.85 35.48
C HIS A 68 10.45 -9.45 35.36
N LEU A 69 11.44 -8.67 35.79
CA LEU A 69 12.80 -9.13 36.02
C LEU A 69 12.70 -10.27 37.03
N PHE A 70 12.93 -11.48 36.55
CA PHE A 70 13.23 -12.60 37.42
C PHE A 70 14.53 -12.23 38.16
N GLU A 71 14.38 -11.84 39.41
CA GLU A 71 15.46 -11.87 40.40
C GLU A 71 15.97 -13.33 40.48
N GLY A 72 17.24 -13.49 40.12
CA GLY A 72 17.95 -14.77 40.15
C GLY A 72 19.45 -14.50 40.26
N SER A 73 19.89 -14.36 41.51
CA SER A 73 21.23 -14.03 42.00
C SER A 73 22.44 -14.72 41.34
N ASP A 74 23.54 -13.95 41.34
CA ASP A 74 24.94 -14.31 41.62
C ASP A 74 25.75 -15.13 40.60
N SER A 75 26.68 -14.43 39.93
CA SER A 75 28.11 -14.76 40.05
C SER A 75 28.97 -13.59 39.52
N GLU A 76 29.74 -13.02 40.45
CA GLU A 76 30.84 -12.07 40.27
C GLU A 76 31.84 -12.49 39.18
N SER A 77 32.31 -11.53 38.37
CA SER A 77 33.73 -11.15 38.21
C SER A 77 34.03 -10.51 36.84
N ASP A 78 34.69 -9.35 36.92
CA ASP A 78 35.81 -8.90 36.08
C ASP A 78 35.59 -7.83 34.99
N ASP A 79 36.16 -6.67 35.31
CA ASP A 79 36.82 -5.62 34.52
C ASP A 79 36.14 -5.04 33.26
N GLY A 80 35.68 -3.78 33.39
CA GLY A 80 35.19 -3.00 32.25
C GLY A 80 35.01 -1.52 32.60
N ARG A 81 36.03 -0.71 32.31
CA ARG A 81 36.09 0.74 32.52
C ARG A 81 34.84 1.46 32.01
N GLU A 82 34.17 2.21 32.88
CA GLU A 82 33.19 3.24 32.49
C GLU A 82 33.89 4.34 31.68
N ALA A 83 33.86 4.23 30.35
CA ALA A 83 34.18 5.35 29.47
C ALA A 83 32.94 6.24 29.35
N LYS A 84 32.87 7.24 30.22
CA LYS A 84 32.01 8.41 30.06
C LYS A 84 32.45 9.15 28.80
N ILE A 85 31.87 8.84 27.64
CA ILE A 85 32.18 9.52 26.38
C ILE A 85 31.61 10.93 26.44
N THR A 86 32.47 11.89 26.78
CA THR A 86 32.30 13.29 26.44
C THR A 86 32.52 13.45 24.95
N TRP A 87 31.46 13.77 24.21
CA TRP A 87 31.54 14.14 22.80
C TRP A 87 32.38 15.41 22.65
N SER A 88 33.62 15.26 22.20
CA SER A 88 34.45 16.37 21.72
C SER A 88 34.36 16.44 20.20
N ASP A 89 33.85 17.55 19.71
CA ASP A 89 33.57 17.88 18.31
C ASP A 89 34.69 17.54 17.33
N ALA A 90 34.34 16.79 16.28
CA ALA A 90 35.10 16.65 15.04
C ALA A 90 34.15 16.62 13.83
N ASN A 91 33.60 17.77 13.49
CA ASN A 91 33.36 18.27 12.13
C ASN A 91 32.90 17.25 11.06
N SER A 92 31.71 16.67 11.22
CA SER A 92 30.88 16.20 10.10
C SER A 92 29.49 16.80 10.23
N ASP A 93 29.04 17.50 9.18
CA ASP A 93 27.76 18.21 9.10
C ASP A 93 26.54 17.26 8.98
N PHE A 94 26.61 16.05 9.55
CA PHE A 94 25.46 15.15 9.65
C PHE A 94 24.63 15.54 10.88
N ARG A 95 23.87 16.63 10.77
CA ARG A 95 22.72 16.85 11.67
C ARG A 95 21.72 15.72 11.40
N VAL A 96 21.77 14.65 12.18
CA VAL A 96 20.70 13.64 12.19
C VAL A 96 19.42 14.39 12.53
N LYS A 97 18.55 14.54 11.54
CA LYS A 97 17.29 15.26 11.73
C LYS A 97 16.41 14.39 12.62
N HIS A 98 16.15 14.85 13.84
CA HIS A 98 15.24 14.20 14.76
C HIS A 98 13.79 14.54 14.36
N TRP A 99 12.94 13.52 14.34
CA TRP A 99 11.53 13.65 14.00
C TRP A 99 10.70 13.23 15.20
N ALA A 100 9.68 14.02 15.53
CA ALA A 100 8.74 13.71 16.59
C ALA A 100 7.37 14.22 16.16
N PHE A 101 6.34 13.37 16.27
CA PHE A 101 4.98 13.71 15.87
C PHE A 101 3.97 13.35 16.98
N PRO A 102 4.08 13.93 18.19
CA PRO A 102 3.33 13.49 19.37
C PRO A 102 1.81 13.50 19.17
N ASP A 103 1.27 14.52 18.48
CA ASP A 103 -0.15 14.60 18.17
C ASP A 103 -0.60 13.51 17.18
N LEU A 104 0.27 13.15 16.23
CA LEU A 104 0.01 12.07 15.28
C LEU A 104 0.07 10.71 15.98
N ASP A 105 1.08 10.50 16.82
CA ASP A 105 1.27 9.28 17.60
C ASP A 105 0.05 9.01 18.49
N ASN A 106 -0.44 10.05 19.18
CA ASN A 106 -1.66 9.95 20.00
C ASN A 106 -2.90 9.57 19.18
N ARG A 107 -3.05 10.14 17.98
CA ARG A 107 -4.16 9.79 17.07
C ARG A 107 -4.03 8.38 16.52
N ILE A 108 -2.81 7.93 16.21
CA ILE A 108 -2.54 6.56 15.78
C ILE A 108 -2.89 5.58 16.89
N ARG A 109 -2.40 5.80 18.13
CA ARG A 109 -2.73 4.99 19.31
C ARG A 109 -4.24 4.90 19.54
N GLN A 110 -4.95 6.04 19.50
CA GLN A 110 -6.40 6.05 19.63
C GLN A 110 -7.10 5.18 18.57
N CYS A 111 -6.64 5.21 17.32
CA CYS A 111 -7.21 4.37 16.27
C CYS A 111 -6.87 2.88 16.46
N ILE A 112 -5.67 2.57 16.95
CA ILE A 112 -5.25 1.20 17.28
C ILE A 112 -6.13 0.65 18.41
N ASP A 113 -6.38 1.44 19.45
CA ASP A 113 -7.24 1.07 20.57
C ASP A 113 -8.69 0.83 20.11
N GLU A 114 -9.23 1.68 19.22
CA GLU A 114 -10.59 1.52 18.70
C GLU A 114 -10.72 0.31 17.76
N TYR A 115 -9.70 0.04 16.96
CA TYR A 115 -9.77 -0.96 15.88
C TYR A 115 -9.12 -2.30 16.23
N GLU A 116 -8.44 -2.39 17.36
CA GLU A 116 -7.60 -3.54 17.78
C GLU A 116 -6.50 -3.85 16.75
N GLY A 117 -5.95 -2.79 16.15
CA GLY A 117 -4.95 -2.85 15.08
C GLY A 117 -5.43 -2.23 13.77
N VAL A 118 -4.49 -1.60 13.06
CA VAL A 118 -4.78 -0.79 11.88
C VAL A 118 -3.96 -1.22 10.67
N PHE A 119 -4.47 -0.90 9.48
CA PHE A 119 -3.75 -0.99 8.22
C PHE A 119 -3.60 0.43 7.66
N PRO A 120 -2.39 0.99 7.61
CA PRO A 120 -2.18 2.35 7.13
C PRO A 120 -2.18 2.39 5.60
N LYS A 121 -2.68 3.49 5.03
CA LYS A 121 -2.47 3.89 3.64
C LYS A 121 -2.36 5.41 3.54
N LEU A 122 -1.85 5.91 2.42
CA LEU A 122 -1.91 7.33 2.10
C LEU A 122 -3.14 7.63 1.23
N ASN A 123 -3.15 8.77 0.53
CA ASN A 123 -4.26 9.25 -0.29
C ASN A 123 -4.86 8.18 -1.21
N PHE A 124 -4.01 7.39 -1.88
CA PHE A 124 -4.39 6.40 -2.88
C PHE A 124 -3.79 5.03 -2.57
N SER A 125 -2.50 5.00 -2.24
CA SER A 125 -1.68 3.79 -2.25
C SER A 125 -1.55 3.18 -0.86
N SER A 126 -1.64 1.85 -0.81
CA SER A 126 -1.42 1.07 0.42
C SER A 126 -0.08 0.34 0.36
N PRO A 127 0.66 0.20 1.48
CA PRO A 127 2.02 -0.33 1.54
C PRO A 127 2.09 -1.86 1.44
N LYS A 128 1.39 -2.44 0.46
CA LYS A 128 1.28 -3.90 0.26
C LYS A 128 2.61 -4.54 -0.16
N ASP A 129 3.49 -3.75 -0.78
CA ASP A 129 4.85 -4.11 -1.16
C ASP A 129 5.83 -4.19 0.02
N ALA A 130 5.50 -3.55 1.14
CA ALA A 130 6.27 -3.56 2.38
C ALA A 130 5.79 -4.62 3.40
N TYR A 131 5.02 -5.63 2.95
CA TYR A 131 4.43 -6.66 3.84
C TYR A 131 5.47 -7.45 4.65
N TRP A 132 6.73 -7.47 4.19
CA TRP A 132 7.83 -8.23 4.74
C TRP A 132 8.52 -7.55 5.94
N VAL A 133 8.21 -6.27 6.19
CA VAL A 133 8.97 -5.44 7.13
C VAL A 133 8.54 -5.67 8.58
N LEU A 134 7.26 -5.97 8.81
CA LEU A 134 6.75 -6.25 10.16
C LEU A 134 6.93 -7.74 10.48
N PHE A 135 7.70 -8.04 11.52
CA PHE A 135 7.96 -9.41 12.00
C PHE A 135 6.84 -9.98 12.88
N ASN A 136 5.59 -9.65 12.60
CA ASN A 136 4.45 -10.11 13.38
C ASN A 136 3.71 -11.26 12.67
N ALA A 137 2.86 -11.98 13.41
CA ALA A 137 2.08 -13.10 12.87
C ALA A 137 1.06 -12.69 11.79
N ASN A 138 0.78 -11.39 11.66
CA ASN A 138 -0.25 -10.85 10.76
C ASN A 138 0.34 -9.72 9.91
N PRO A 139 0.82 -10.03 8.68
CA PRO A 139 1.42 -9.03 7.80
C PRO A 139 0.52 -7.81 7.63
N LEU A 140 1.12 -6.62 7.55
CA LEU A 140 0.43 -5.34 7.38
C LEU A 140 -0.50 -4.93 8.54
N ARG A 141 -0.54 -5.67 9.65
CA ARG A 141 -1.24 -5.24 10.87
C ARG A 141 -0.30 -4.38 11.70
N CYS A 142 -0.64 -3.12 11.89
CA CYS A 142 0.07 -2.21 12.79
C CYS A 142 -0.61 -2.19 14.16
N THR A 143 0.19 -2.32 15.20
CA THR A 143 -0.22 -2.33 16.61
C THR A 143 0.46 -1.25 17.45
N SER A 144 1.41 -0.52 16.87
CA SER A 144 2.04 0.67 17.46
C SER A 144 2.19 1.77 16.39
N PRO A 145 2.43 3.05 16.78
CA PRO A 145 2.83 4.09 15.83
C PRO A 145 4.11 3.74 15.06
N SER A 146 5.10 3.13 15.71
CA SER A 146 6.33 2.64 15.05
C SER A 146 6.02 1.71 13.88
N ASP A 147 5.09 0.75 14.03
CA ASP A 147 4.68 -0.15 12.95
C ASP A 147 4.14 0.63 11.74
N VAL A 148 3.35 1.68 11.99
CA VAL A 148 2.77 2.52 10.92
C VAL A 148 3.86 3.25 10.15
N TYR A 149 4.80 3.88 10.86
CA TYR A 149 5.87 4.65 10.25
C TYR A 149 6.82 3.76 9.44
N ILE A 150 7.25 2.64 10.02
CA ILE A 150 8.13 1.67 9.36
C ILE A 150 7.46 1.16 8.07
N LEU A 151 6.19 0.75 8.15
CA LEU A 151 5.50 0.16 7.01
C LEU A 151 5.31 1.16 5.86
N LEU A 152 4.97 2.42 6.16
CA LEU A 152 4.82 3.46 5.14
C LEU A 152 6.17 3.84 4.52
N LYS A 153 7.21 3.95 5.34
CA LYS A 153 8.54 4.37 4.90
C LYS A 153 9.26 3.31 4.06
N SER A 154 8.97 2.04 4.30
CA SER A 154 9.50 0.92 3.52
C SER A 154 8.71 0.59 2.26
N SER A 155 7.67 1.38 1.91
CA SER A 155 6.83 1.14 0.75
C SER A 155 7.09 2.13 -0.39
N ASN A 156 7.44 1.59 -1.55
CA ASN A 156 7.55 2.35 -2.79
C ASN A 156 6.17 2.86 -3.24
N PHE A 157 5.11 2.07 -3.02
CA PHE A 157 3.74 2.48 -3.32
C PHE A 157 3.29 3.67 -2.49
N ALA A 158 3.54 3.68 -1.17
CA ALA A 158 3.23 4.82 -0.33
C ALA A 158 4.07 6.04 -0.73
N THR A 159 5.35 5.85 -1.03
CA THR A 159 6.25 6.95 -1.45
C THR A 159 5.75 7.66 -2.71
N HIS A 160 5.11 6.94 -3.64
CA HIS A 160 4.51 7.54 -4.84
C HIS A 160 3.48 8.65 -4.52
N ASP A 161 2.71 8.49 -3.44
CA ASP A 161 1.69 9.47 -3.04
C ASP A 161 2.28 10.73 -2.41
N THR A 162 3.56 10.70 -2.00
CA THR A 162 4.21 11.84 -1.33
C THR A 162 4.59 12.97 -2.28
N ASP A 163 4.70 12.69 -3.58
CA ASP A 163 5.11 13.67 -4.59
C ASP A 163 3.96 13.94 -5.59
N PRO A 164 3.41 15.17 -5.63
CA PRO A 164 2.36 15.55 -6.58
C PRO A 164 2.75 15.30 -8.04
N THR A 165 4.04 15.41 -8.39
CA THR A 165 4.50 15.17 -9.77
C THR A 165 4.33 13.71 -10.19
N ASN A 166 4.50 12.77 -9.26
CA ASN A 166 4.24 11.36 -9.48
C ASN A 166 2.74 11.08 -9.57
N VAL A 167 1.95 11.60 -8.60
CA VAL A 167 0.48 11.45 -8.56
C VAL A 167 -0.19 11.94 -9.84
N PHE A 168 0.21 13.13 -10.32
CA PHE A 168 -0.37 13.75 -11.52
C PHE A 168 0.41 13.49 -12.80
N SER A 169 1.37 12.57 -12.77
CA SER A 169 2.09 12.15 -13.98
C SER A 169 1.10 11.75 -15.07
N GLY A 170 1.32 12.15 -16.32
CA GLY A 170 0.43 11.84 -17.45
C GLY A 170 -0.97 12.48 -17.39
N CYS A 171 -1.26 13.37 -16.44
CA CYS A 171 -2.46 14.20 -16.51
C CYS A 171 -2.33 15.23 -17.64
N VAL A 172 -3.45 15.64 -18.23
CA VAL A 172 -3.46 16.77 -19.15
C VAL A 172 -3.03 18.05 -18.43
N ASN A 173 -2.28 18.90 -19.12
CA ASN A 173 -1.88 20.19 -18.60
C ASN A 173 -3.13 21.06 -18.36
N LEU A 174 -3.12 21.80 -17.25
CA LEU A 174 -4.15 22.78 -16.96
C LEU A 174 -4.16 23.85 -18.06
N GLU A 175 -5.36 24.29 -18.45
CA GLU A 175 -5.48 25.39 -19.39
C GLU A 175 -5.03 26.72 -18.75
N PRO A 176 -4.54 27.70 -19.53
CA PRO A 176 -4.13 28.99 -19.00
C PRO A 176 -5.31 29.69 -18.30
N GLY A 177 -5.25 29.78 -16.97
CA GLY A 177 -6.29 30.40 -16.13
C GLY A 177 -7.09 29.42 -15.26
N GLU A 178 -6.87 28.11 -15.39
CA GLU A 178 -7.40 27.13 -14.45
C GLU A 178 -6.58 27.13 -13.15
N GLU A 179 -7.26 27.17 -12.00
CA GLU A 179 -6.61 27.03 -10.70
C GLU A 179 -6.11 25.61 -10.51
N GLU A 180 -4.86 25.47 -10.07
CA GLU A 180 -4.27 24.18 -9.76
C GLU A 180 -4.95 23.58 -8.54
N PRO A 181 -5.55 22.37 -8.65
CA PRO A 181 -6.31 21.82 -7.55
C PRO A 181 -5.36 21.47 -6.41
N HIS A 182 -5.75 21.87 -5.20
CA HIS A 182 -4.94 21.71 -4.01
C HIS A 182 -4.79 20.22 -3.62
N TYR A 183 -3.57 19.70 -3.69
CA TYR A 183 -3.22 18.37 -3.22
C TYR A 183 -2.59 18.45 -1.83
N GLU A 184 -3.10 17.63 -0.92
CA GLU A 184 -2.60 17.53 0.44
C GLU A 184 -2.52 16.06 0.86
N LEU A 185 -1.41 15.69 1.47
CA LEU A 185 -1.19 14.32 1.93
C LEU A 185 -2.11 14.00 3.11
N GLU A 186 -2.66 12.80 3.13
CA GLU A 186 -3.47 12.28 4.23
C GLU A 186 -2.95 10.92 4.70
N LEU A 187 -3.02 10.68 6.01
CA LEU A 187 -2.78 9.36 6.58
C LEU A 187 -4.12 8.70 6.87
N VAL A 188 -4.37 7.55 6.28
CA VAL A 188 -5.61 6.79 6.48
C VAL A 188 -5.28 5.56 7.31
N LEU A 189 -5.93 5.43 8.47
CA LEU A 189 -5.84 4.26 9.34
C LEU A 189 -7.12 3.44 9.20
N ARG A 190 -7.03 2.36 8.43
CA ARG A 190 -8.16 1.43 8.22
C ARG A 190 -8.17 0.40 9.34
N LYS A 191 -9.34 0.01 9.83
CA LYS A 191 -9.44 -1.14 10.74
C LYS A 191 -8.82 -2.36 10.07
N TRP A 192 -7.85 -2.98 10.71
CA TRP A 192 -7.22 -4.17 10.14
C TRP A 192 -8.21 -5.34 10.13
N TYR A 193 -8.25 -6.06 9.02
CA TYR A 193 -9.05 -7.26 8.87
C TYR A 193 -8.28 -8.30 8.07
N SER A 194 -8.39 -9.57 8.47
CA SER A 194 -7.81 -10.68 7.70
C SER A 194 -8.64 -10.89 6.42
N ILE A 195 -8.16 -10.35 5.31
CA ILE A 195 -8.82 -10.46 4.01
C ILE A 195 -8.46 -11.80 3.37
N GLU A 196 -9.48 -12.62 3.12
CA GLU A 196 -9.36 -13.84 2.32
C GLU A 196 -9.29 -13.45 0.84
N ARG A 197 -8.06 -13.47 0.27
CA ARG A 197 -7.74 -12.95 -1.07
C ARG A 197 -8.55 -13.59 -2.20
N ASN A 198 -8.98 -14.85 -2.01
CA ASN A 198 -9.79 -15.61 -2.97
C ASN A 198 -11.20 -15.06 -3.20
N ARG A 199 -11.65 -14.08 -2.39
CA ARG A 199 -12.94 -13.39 -2.55
C ARG A 199 -12.81 -11.94 -3.00
N GLU A 200 -11.59 -11.48 -3.28
CA GLU A 200 -11.35 -10.14 -3.77
C GLU A 200 -11.42 -10.13 -5.31
N VAL A 201 -12.22 -9.21 -5.85
CA VAL A 201 -12.38 -9.00 -7.28
C VAL A 201 -12.16 -7.53 -7.62
N ARG A 202 -11.65 -7.29 -8.83
CA ARG A 202 -11.53 -5.96 -9.42
C ARG A 202 -12.60 -5.78 -10.49
N CYS A 203 -13.33 -4.69 -10.41
CA CYS A 203 -14.46 -4.39 -11.27
C CYS A 203 -14.17 -3.15 -12.13
N PHE A 204 -14.44 -3.26 -13.42
CA PHE A 204 -14.15 -2.22 -14.41
C PHE A 204 -15.44 -1.55 -14.86
N VAL A 205 -15.53 -0.24 -14.68
CA VAL A 205 -16.68 0.58 -15.09
C VAL A 205 -16.22 1.58 -16.15
N ARG A 206 -16.90 1.59 -17.30
CA ARG A 206 -16.68 2.53 -18.40
C ARG A 206 -18.02 3.03 -18.91
N ASN A 207 -18.12 4.34 -19.19
CA ASN A 207 -19.35 4.97 -19.69
C ASN A 207 -20.58 4.66 -18.80
N ARG A 208 -20.40 4.66 -17.47
CA ARG A 208 -21.43 4.29 -16.47
C ARG A 208 -21.99 2.87 -16.63
N ARG A 209 -21.23 1.95 -17.21
CA ARG A 209 -21.56 0.52 -17.32
C ARG A 209 -20.46 -0.34 -16.69
N LEU A 210 -20.85 -1.30 -15.86
CA LEU A 210 -19.96 -2.36 -15.39
C LEU A 210 -19.69 -3.32 -16.57
N ILE A 211 -18.44 -3.35 -17.04
CA ILE A 211 -18.05 -4.08 -18.26
C ILE A 211 -17.24 -5.34 -17.99
N GLY A 212 -16.54 -5.41 -16.86
CA GLY A 212 -15.67 -6.54 -16.54
C GLY A 212 -15.47 -6.74 -15.04
N ILE A 213 -15.30 -7.99 -14.63
CA ILE A 213 -14.88 -8.42 -13.30
C ILE A 213 -13.70 -9.37 -13.46
N SER A 214 -12.63 -9.16 -12.70
CA SER A 214 -11.46 -10.03 -12.66
C SER A 214 -11.19 -10.45 -11.22
N GLN A 215 -10.81 -11.72 -10.99
CA GLN A 215 -10.24 -12.09 -9.68
C GLN A 215 -8.97 -11.26 -9.40
N ARG A 216 -8.82 -10.79 -8.16
CA ARG A 216 -7.71 -9.89 -7.79
C ARG A 216 -6.41 -10.63 -7.52
N ASP A 217 -6.51 -11.81 -6.93
CA ASP A 217 -5.40 -12.69 -6.62
C ASP A 217 -5.14 -13.65 -7.78
N MET A 218 -3.88 -13.89 -8.13
CA MET A 218 -3.49 -14.65 -9.31
C MET A 218 -3.33 -16.16 -9.04
N ASN A 219 -3.86 -16.64 -7.92
CA ASN A 219 -3.92 -18.07 -7.64
C ASN A 219 -5.14 -18.72 -8.29
N HIS A 220 -5.04 -20.01 -8.56
CA HIS A 220 -6.19 -20.81 -8.97
C HIS A 220 -7.03 -21.20 -7.76
N TYR A 221 -8.34 -21.01 -7.88
CA TYR A 221 -9.33 -21.43 -6.89
C TYR A 221 -10.44 -22.22 -7.57
N GLU A 222 -10.55 -23.51 -7.24
CA GLU A 222 -11.50 -24.44 -7.88
C GLU A 222 -12.94 -23.91 -7.84
N PHE A 223 -13.39 -23.42 -6.69
CA PHE A 223 -14.75 -22.90 -6.52
C PHE A 223 -15.07 -21.67 -7.41
N LEU A 224 -14.07 -20.89 -7.82
CA LEU A 224 -14.27 -19.75 -8.74
C LEU A 224 -14.50 -20.21 -10.19
N THR A 225 -14.19 -21.45 -10.52
CA THR A 225 -14.41 -22.01 -11.87
C THR A 225 -15.80 -22.61 -12.04
N GLU A 226 -16.51 -22.87 -10.94
CA GLU A 226 -17.87 -23.42 -10.96
C GLU A 226 -18.90 -22.41 -11.50
N ASP A 227 -19.70 -22.81 -12.49
CA ASP A 227 -20.65 -21.90 -13.17
C ASP A 227 -21.64 -21.23 -12.20
N LEU A 228 -22.23 -21.99 -11.28
CA LEU A 228 -23.16 -21.47 -10.27
C LEU A 228 -22.51 -20.41 -9.37
N THR A 229 -21.24 -20.62 -9.02
CA THR A 229 -20.50 -19.68 -8.17
C THR A 229 -20.16 -18.41 -8.94
N ARG A 230 -19.79 -18.54 -10.22
CA ARG A 230 -19.53 -17.41 -11.11
C ARG A 230 -20.76 -16.55 -11.32
N GLU A 231 -21.90 -17.16 -11.64
CA GLU A 231 -23.19 -16.47 -11.76
C GLU A 231 -23.53 -15.71 -10.47
N LYS A 232 -23.38 -16.37 -9.32
CA LYS A 232 -23.65 -15.76 -8.01
C LYS A 232 -22.78 -14.54 -7.73
N ILE A 233 -21.48 -14.60 -8.04
CA ILE A 233 -20.56 -13.48 -7.88
C ILE A 233 -20.95 -12.32 -8.80
N VAL A 234 -21.21 -12.63 -10.08
CA VAL A 234 -21.62 -11.63 -11.08
C VAL A 234 -22.89 -10.92 -10.65
N ASP A 235 -23.91 -11.66 -10.23
CA ASP A 235 -25.19 -11.11 -9.77
C ASP A 235 -25.00 -10.22 -8.52
N SER A 236 -24.20 -10.68 -7.56
CA SER A 236 -23.96 -9.95 -6.30
C SER A 236 -23.20 -8.65 -6.53
N VAL A 237 -22.15 -8.68 -7.36
CA VAL A 237 -21.37 -7.49 -7.71
C VAL A 237 -22.22 -6.51 -8.54
N THR A 238 -22.98 -7.02 -9.51
CA THR A 238 -23.84 -6.18 -10.37
C THR A 238 -24.91 -5.49 -9.54
N MET A 239 -25.61 -6.25 -8.69
CA MET A 239 -26.64 -5.70 -7.80
C MET A 239 -26.05 -4.63 -6.87
N PHE A 240 -24.89 -4.90 -6.26
CA PHE A 240 -24.22 -3.94 -5.40
C PHE A 240 -23.81 -2.67 -6.16
N TRP A 241 -23.24 -2.83 -7.35
CA TRP A 241 -22.84 -1.69 -8.18
C TRP A 241 -24.06 -0.82 -8.56
N GLU A 242 -25.15 -1.43 -9.02
CA GLU A 242 -26.36 -0.72 -9.41
C GLU A 242 -27.04 0.02 -8.25
N THR A 243 -27.05 -0.58 -7.06
CA THR A 243 -27.80 -0.06 -5.91
C THR A 243 -26.99 0.92 -5.05
N GLU A 244 -25.69 0.66 -4.85
CA GLU A 244 -24.86 1.41 -3.90
C GLU A 244 -23.89 2.36 -4.60
N ILE A 245 -23.33 2.01 -5.77
CA ILE A 245 -22.23 2.76 -6.40
C ILE A 245 -22.70 3.66 -7.53
N LYS A 246 -23.50 3.16 -8.48
CA LYS A 246 -23.76 3.77 -9.79
C LYS A 246 -24.27 5.22 -9.71
N ASP A 247 -25.18 5.50 -8.78
CA ASP A 247 -25.77 6.83 -8.62
C ASP A 247 -25.07 7.67 -7.53
N THR A 248 -24.30 7.03 -6.65
CA THR A 248 -23.52 7.71 -5.60
C THR A 248 -22.18 8.25 -6.12
N TRP A 249 -21.55 7.52 -7.05
CA TRP A 249 -20.29 7.91 -7.68
C TRP A 249 -20.55 8.84 -8.87
N ALA A 250 -19.94 10.04 -8.84
CA ALA A 250 -20.15 11.05 -9.86
C ALA A 250 -19.42 10.75 -11.19
N GLY A 251 -18.33 9.97 -11.15
CA GLY A 251 -17.54 9.65 -12.34
C GLY A 251 -18.19 8.61 -13.25
N ASN A 252 -17.85 8.65 -14.54
CA ASN A 252 -18.35 7.68 -15.52
C ASN A 252 -17.45 6.46 -15.68
N ASP A 253 -16.17 6.65 -15.37
CA ASP A 253 -15.09 5.72 -15.68
C ASP A 253 -14.23 5.55 -14.45
N TYR A 254 -14.15 4.32 -13.97
CA TYR A 254 -13.40 3.99 -12.76
C TYR A 254 -13.22 2.49 -12.64
N VAL A 255 -12.32 2.11 -11.76
CA VAL A 255 -12.12 0.73 -11.33
C VAL A 255 -12.39 0.70 -9.83
N PHE A 256 -13.07 -0.32 -9.34
CA PHE A 256 -13.23 -0.52 -7.90
C PHE A 256 -12.85 -1.93 -7.50
N ASP A 257 -12.20 -2.06 -6.36
CA ASP A 257 -11.86 -3.34 -5.75
C ASP A 257 -12.97 -3.70 -4.75
N PHE A 258 -13.43 -4.95 -4.79
CA PHE A 258 -14.57 -5.41 -4.03
C PHE A 258 -14.25 -6.74 -3.35
N LEU A 259 -14.55 -6.83 -2.06
CA LEU A 259 -14.36 -8.04 -1.26
C LEU A 259 -15.70 -8.66 -0.94
N LEU A 260 -15.95 -9.86 -1.47
CA LEU A 260 -17.18 -10.60 -1.21
C LEU A 260 -17.17 -11.20 0.20
N THR A 261 -18.37 -11.36 0.77
CA THR A 261 -18.60 -12.12 2.01
C THR A 261 -18.41 -13.62 1.79
N ARG A 262 -18.30 -14.39 2.88
CA ARG A 262 -18.14 -15.86 2.83
C ARG A 262 -19.19 -16.58 1.99
N ASP A 263 -20.42 -16.07 2.01
CA ASP A 263 -21.53 -16.62 1.23
C ASP A 263 -21.57 -16.11 -0.22
N LEU A 264 -20.68 -15.21 -0.62
CA LEU A 264 -20.61 -14.59 -1.95
C LEU A 264 -21.87 -13.83 -2.39
N THR A 265 -22.73 -13.44 -1.44
CA THR A 265 -24.00 -12.72 -1.75
C THR A 265 -23.92 -11.21 -1.56
N ARG A 266 -22.91 -10.75 -0.81
CA ARG A 266 -22.68 -9.35 -0.46
C ARG A 266 -21.19 -9.08 -0.46
N GLY A 267 -20.80 -7.84 -0.19
CA GLY A 267 -19.41 -7.50 -0.02
C GLY A 267 -19.21 -6.06 0.40
N HIS A 268 -17.94 -5.67 0.41
CA HIS A 268 -17.51 -4.34 0.79
C HIS A 268 -16.54 -3.78 -0.23
N ILE A 269 -16.61 -2.48 -0.46
CA ILE A 269 -15.65 -1.75 -1.29
C ILE A 269 -14.30 -1.74 -0.57
N ILE A 270 -13.24 -2.13 -1.28
CA ILE A 270 -11.87 -2.11 -0.78
C ILE A 270 -11.16 -0.83 -1.21
N ASP A 271 -11.29 -0.43 -2.48
CA ASP A 271 -10.67 0.79 -3.01
C ASP A 271 -11.35 1.25 -4.30
N PHE A 272 -11.18 2.51 -4.65
CA PHE A 272 -11.50 3.06 -5.97
C PHE A 272 -10.20 3.50 -6.65
N ASN A 273 -10.07 3.22 -7.94
CA ASN A 273 -8.89 3.51 -8.75
C ASN A 273 -9.30 4.19 -10.07
N PRO A 274 -8.47 5.10 -10.59
CA PRO A 274 -8.72 5.70 -11.90
C PRO A 274 -8.69 4.64 -12.99
N TYR A 275 -9.63 4.72 -13.94
CA TYR A 275 -9.54 3.97 -15.19
C TYR A 275 -8.38 4.52 -16.03
N SER A 276 -7.20 3.92 -15.90
CA SER A 276 -5.94 4.43 -16.44
C SER A 276 -4.93 3.30 -16.63
N SER A 277 -3.91 3.52 -17.45
CA SER A 277 -2.84 2.53 -17.67
C SER A 277 -2.03 2.19 -16.41
N ARG A 278 -2.08 3.03 -15.36
CA ARG A 278 -1.45 2.76 -14.06
C ARG A 278 -2.21 1.73 -13.24
N THR A 279 -3.51 1.59 -13.47
CA THR A 279 -4.34 0.63 -12.73
C THR A 279 -4.24 -0.71 -13.41
N ASP A 280 -3.64 -1.69 -12.72
CA ASP A 280 -3.48 -3.05 -13.23
C ASP A 280 -4.83 -3.67 -13.68
N SER A 281 -4.86 -4.12 -14.94
CA SER A 281 -6.02 -4.73 -15.59
C SER A 281 -6.17 -6.23 -15.32
N LEU A 282 -5.19 -6.84 -14.63
CA LEU A 282 -5.24 -8.23 -14.15
C LEU A 282 -5.45 -9.22 -15.32
N LEU A 283 -6.59 -9.92 -15.35
CA LEU A 283 -6.92 -10.90 -16.40
C LEU A 283 -7.50 -10.30 -17.68
N PHE A 284 -7.51 -8.98 -17.79
CA PHE A 284 -7.87 -8.26 -19.00
C PHE A 284 -6.67 -7.47 -19.54
N SER A 285 -6.75 -7.13 -20.80
CA SER A 285 -6.04 -5.98 -21.38
C SER A 285 -6.99 -4.78 -21.50
N TYR A 286 -6.46 -3.56 -21.41
CA TYR A 286 -7.27 -2.36 -21.66
C TYR A 286 -7.83 -2.28 -23.08
N LYS A 287 -7.20 -2.94 -24.05
CA LYS A 287 -7.72 -3.09 -25.40
C LYS A 287 -9.03 -3.90 -25.41
N GLU A 288 -9.07 -5.04 -24.70
CA GLU A 288 -10.29 -5.84 -24.57
C GLU A 288 -11.38 -5.08 -23.83
N LEU A 289 -11.05 -4.41 -22.72
CA LEU A 289 -12.02 -3.61 -21.97
C LEU A 289 -12.59 -2.48 -22.82
N HIS A 290 -11.78 -1.86 -23.69
CA HIS A 290 -12.26 -0.87 -24.65
C HIS A 290 -13.23 -1.47 -25.67
N CYS A 291 -12.92 -2.64 -26.25
CA CYS A 291 -13.83 -3.34 -27.15
C CYS A 291 -15.16 -3.70 -26.46
N LEU A 292 -15.09 -4.18 -25.21
CA LEU A 292 -16.30 -4.46 -24.42
C LEU A 292 -17.12 -3.19 -24.21
N ALA A 293 -16.48 -2.05 -23.90
CA ALA A 293 -17.16 -0.80 -23.64
C ALA A 293 -17.90 -0.24 -24.88
N GLU A 294 -17.29 -0.34 -26.07
CA GLU A 294 -17.86 0.13 -27.35
C GLU A 294 -19.05 -0.71 -27.82
N ASP A 295 -19.02 -2.02 -27.56
CA ASP A 295 -20.14 -2.90 -27.88
C ASP A 295 -21.25 -2.75 -26.82
N LEU A 296 -22.34 -2.07 -27.20
CA LEU A 296 -23.51 -1.85 -26.33
C LEU A 296 -24.30 -3.13 -26.03
N GLU A 297 -24.14 -4.19 -26.85
CA GLU A 297 -24.78 -5.49 -26.64
C GLU A 297 -23.89 -6.44 -25.82
N SER A 298 -22.64 -6.06 -25.55
CA SER A 298 -21.72 -6.89 -24.79
C SER A 298 -22.24 -7.13 -23.38
N LYS A 299 -22.17 -8.39 -22.96
CA LYS A 299 -22.49 -8.80 -21.60
C LYS A 299 -21.28 -8.54 -20.70
N LEU A 300 -21.55 -8.37 -19.42
CA LEU A 300 -20.53 -8.33 -18.39
C LEU A 300 -19.67 -9.60 -18.43
N GLU A 301 -18.36 -9.43 -18.57
CA GLU A 301 -17.40 -10.55 -18.52
C GLU A 301 -16.83 -10.75 -17.12
N PHE A 302 -16.86 -11.98 -16.61
CA PHE A 302 -16.15 -12.37 -15.39
C PHE A 302 -15.03 -13.37 -15.69
N ARG A 303 -13.78 -12.94 -15.44
CA ARG A 303 -12.55 -13.72 -15.68
C ARG A 303 -11.93 -14.18 -14.37
N VAL A 304 -11.56 -15.46 -14.35
CA VAL A 304 -10.91 -16.18 -13.24
C VAL A 304 -9.76 -17.02 -13.79
N ILE A 305 -8.82 -17.43 -12.93
CA ILE A 305 -7.73 -18.33 -13.32
C ILE A 305 -8.29 -19.76 -13.43
N PRO A 306 -8.31 -20.35 -14.64
CA PRO A 306 -9.01 -21.61 -14.88
C PRO A 306 -8.27 -22.83 -14.32
N SER A 307 -6.95 -22.77 -14.20
CA SER A 307 -6.11 -23.85 -13.67
C SER A 307 -4.82 -23.29 -13.08
N ALA A 308 -4.17 -24.08 -12.22
CA ALA A 308 -2.88 -23.71 -11.63
C ALA A 308 -1.75 -23.61 -12.67
N ASP A 309 -1.88 -24.29 -13.82
CA ASP A 309 -0.91 -24.24 -14.92
C ASP A 309 -1.14 -23.07 -15.89
N HIS A 310 -2.13 -22.22 -15.63
CA HIS A 310 -2.45 -21.10 -16.51
C HIS A 310 -1.30 -20.08 -16.55
N PRO A 311 -0.94 -19.47 -17.70
CA PRO A 311 0.19 -18.54 -17.79
C PRO A 311 0.07 -17.30 -16.89
N ALA A 312 -1.15 -16.89 -16.57
CA ALA A 312 -1.43 -15.79 -15.65
C ALA A 312 -1.50 -16.23 -14.17
N ALA A 313 -1.41 -17.53 -13.89
CA ALA A 313 -1.34 -18.01 -12.52
C ALA A 313 0.02 -17.65 -11.92
N SER A 314 0.04 -17.15 -10.69
CA SER A 314 1.31 -16.92 -9.98
C SER A 314 2.09 -18.23 -9.87
N SER A 315 3.29 -18.27 -10.43
CA SER A 315 4.32 -19.18 -9.94
C SER A 315 4.65 -18.78 -8.49
N ASN A 316 5.18 -19.69 -7.67
CA ASN A 316 5.46 -19.50 -6.22
C ASN A 316 6.46 -18.36 -5.87
N ILE A 317 6.63 -17.36 -6.72
CA ILE A 317 7.44 -16.16 -6.55
C ILE A 317 6.69 -15.18 -5.64
N PRO A 318 7.30 -14.71 -4.54
CA PRO A 318 6.71 -13.69 -3.68
C PRO A 318 6.33 -12.44 -4.48
N VAL A 319 5.10 -11.96 -4.30
CA VAL A 319 4.63 -10.73 -4.95
C VAL A 319 5.50 -9.55 -4.49
N PHE A 320 5.93 -8.70 -5.42
CA PHE A 320 6.80 -7.53 -5.17
C PHE A 320 8.22 -7.85 -4.68
N GLN A 321 8.79 -9.01 -5.06
CA GLN A 321 10.14 -9.41 -4.64
C GLN A 321 11.25 -8.36 -4.93
N HIS A 322 11.07 -7.52 -5.96
CA HIS A 322 12.01 -6.42 -6.28
C HIS A 322 12.00 -5.27 -5.26
N ASN A 323 10.94 -5.16 -4.46
CA ASN A 323 10.81 -4.18 -3.37
C ASN A 323 11.22 -4.77 -2.01
N MET A 324 11.69 -6.01 -1.97
CA MET A 324 12.18 -6.64 -0.75
C MET A 324 13.67 -6.33 -0.56
N VAL A 325 14.05 -5.98 0.66
CA VAL A 325 15.47 -5.85 1.04
C VAL A 325 16.00 -7.23 1.46
N PRO A 326 17.22 -7.64 1.06
CA PRO A 326 17.80 -8.93 1.46
C PRO A 326 17.78 -9.15 2.98
N LEU A 327 17.48 -10.39 3.41
CA LEU A 327 17.37 -10.78 4.83
C LEU A 327 18.68 -10.54 5.61
N GLU A 328 19.82 -10.61 4.93
CA GLU A 328 21.13 -10.30 5.52
C GLU A 328 21.21 -8.83 5.97
N ALA A 329 20.65 -7.91 5.18
CA ALA A 329 20.61 -6.49 5.53
C ALA A 329 19.64 -6.18 6.69
N LEU A 330 18.67 -7.05 6.99
CA LEU A 330 17.78 -6.91 8.16
C LEU A 330 18.38 -7.53 9.42
N SER A 331 19.03 -8.69 9.29
CA SER A 331 19.63 -9.44 10.41
C SER A 331 20.84 -8.72 11.03
N LEU A 332 21.49 -7.84 10.25
CA LEU A 332 22.58 -7.00 10.72
C LEU A 332 22.14 -5.82 11.59
N SER A 333 20.83 -5.52 11.65
CA SER A 333 20.26 -4.44 12.48
C SER A 333 19.87 -4.88 13.89
N SER A 334 19.64 -6.18 14.10
CA SER A 334 19.28 -6.72 15.42
C SER A 334 20.49 -6.74 16.36
N GLY A 335 20.60 -5.70 17.19
CA GLY A 335 21.55 -5.62 18.31
C GLY A 335 22.81 -4.79 18.06
N ARG A 336 22.90 -4.04 16.96
CA ARG A 336 24.02 -3.12 16.68
C ARG A 336 23.54 -1.67 16.70
N THR A 337 24.40 -0.74 17.13
CA THR A 337 24.11 0.69 17.04
C THR A 337 24.03 1.13 15.58
N VAL A 338 23.19 2.13 15.29
CA VAL A 338 22.86 2.61 13.94
C VAL A 338 24.11 2.96 13.09
N ASP A 339 25.17 3.45 13.73
CA ASP A 339 26.44 3.77 13.04
C ASP A 339 27.21 2.52 12.60
N GLU A 340 27.18 1.44 13.38
CA GLU A 340 27.78 0.16 13.00
C GLU A 340 26.99 -0.52 11.89
N PHE A 341 25.67 -0.33 11.87
CA PHE A 341 24.80 -0.79 10.80
C PHE A 341 25.09 -0.05 9.48
N ALA A 342 25.26 1.26 9.53
CA ALA A 342 25.52 2.10 8.37
C ALA A 342 26.88 1.80 7.71
N GLU A 343 27.92 1.53 8.51
CA GLU A 343 29.24 1.17 7.98
C GLU A 343 29.25 -0.23 7.36
N VAL A 344 28.61 -1.22 7.99
CA VAL A 344 28.51 -2.58 7.43
C VAL A 344 27.68 -2.59 6.14
N LEU A 345 26.61 -1.80 6.06
CA LEU A 345 25.80 -1.68 4.86
C LEU A 345 26.58 -1.01 3.71
N LYS A 346 27.38 0.02 4.00
CA LYS A 346 28.26 0.66 3.00
C LYS A 346 29.33 -0.30 2.49
N GLU A 347 29.95 -1.08 3.36
CA GLU A 347 30.95 -2.10 2.99
C GLU A 347 30.35 -3.17 2.07
N GLN A 348 29.16 -3.69 2.38
CA GLN A 348 28.50 -4.70 1.53
C GLN A 348 28.02 -4.16 0.18
N ILE A 349 27.57 -2.92 0.11
CA ILE A 349 27.23 -2.27 -1.17
C ILE A 349 28.50 -2.13 -2.03
N HIS A 350 29.64 -1.81 -1.40
CA HIS A 350 30.92 -1.69 -2.09
C HIS A 350 31.46 -3.05 -2.59
N GLU A 351 31.36 -4.11 -1.78
CA GLU A 351 31.76 -5.47 -2.18
C GLU A 351 30.88 -6.04 -3.30
N ASN A 352 29.55 -5.81 -3.25
CA ASN A 352 28.64 -6.24 -4.31
C ASN A 352 28.86 -5.48 -5.63
N MET A 353 29.26 -4.21 -5.57
CA MET A 353 29.65 -3.44 -6.77
C MET A 353 30.97 -3.93 -7.37
N GLN A 354 31.91 -4.43 -6.57
CA GLN A 354 33.19 -4.97 -7.05
C GLN A 354 33.04 -6.39 -7.62
N ASN A 355 32.24 -7.26 -6.97
CA ASN A 355 32.01 -8.64 -7.41
C ASN A 355 31.08 -8.73 -8.64
N GLY A 356 30.27 -7.70 -8.91
CA GLY A 356 29.46 -7.60 -10.14
C GLY A 356 30.27 -7.28 -11.41
N THR A 357 31.57 -6.97 -11.29
CA THR A 357 32.44 -6.67 -12.44
C THR A 357 33.36 -7.81 -12.88
N SER A 358 33.33 -8.97 -12.21
CA SER A 358 34.24 -10.10 -12.53
C SER A 358 33.64 -11.23 -13.37
N ASP A 359 32.36 -11.21 -13.71
CA ASP A 359 31.69 -12.32 -14.45
C ASP A 359 31.44 -12.05 -15.95
N SER A 360 32.20 -11.14 -16.56
CA SER A 360 32.10 -10.86 -18.01
C SER A 360 33.34 -11.20 -18.85
N ASP A 361 34.28 -12.01 -18.34
CA ASP A 361 35.35 -12.59 -19.16
C ASP A 361 35.75 -13.98 -18.63
N SER A 362 35.08 -15.04 -19.11
CA SER A 362 35.61 -16.40 -19.28
C SER A 362 34.69 -17.26 -20.15
#